data_AF-A0A9W6Z8E4-F1
#
_entry.id   AF-A0A9W6Z8E4-F1
#
_cell.length_a   1.000
_cell.length_b   1.000
_cell.length_c   1.000
_cell.angle_alpha   90.00
_cell.angle_beta   90.00
_cell.angle_gamma   90.00
#
_symmetry.space_group_name_H-M   'P 1'
#
loop_
_entity.id
_entity.type
_entity.pdbx_description
1 polymer ?
#
loop_
_entity_poly.entity_id
_entity_poly.type
_entity_poly.pdbx_seq_one_letter_code
_entity_poly.pdbx_strand_id
1 'polypeptide(L)'
;MNHDETLAYFETKDYYGLGADSFNFFSQGVLPCLSASSSSDPTDYKVILSSPCSIAFAPDGNGGIYNSLSSSGMLKKMKEEGVVSVHCFSVDNVLVKPADPTFIGFCMSIGADVGNKVLWKASPEEKIGVMATDNKGRSCVVEYSDMCDTDKNLRDKSGGLVYGAGNICNHFYTLEFLERLLGAKGGVDSAVTYHIAKKKIPYFDGNKVVKPETPNGIKLETFIFDVFPFSNKMAVLEVQREEEFAPIKNKDDPNGKVVVADSPTVAKEMICALSKRWILSQAKKKKKKVKAALDNLNYCEVAPTISYEGEGITSEIVEEVLKRQRDGEVSVVFE
;
A
#
# COMPACT_ATOMS: atom_id res chain seq x y z
N MET A 1 -6.57 8.46 15.80
CA MET A 1 -7.66 7.45 15.73
C MET A 1 -7.18 6.05 16.08
N ASN A 2 -5.91 5.69 15.83
CA ASN A 2 -5.35 4.37 16.14
C ASN A 2 -3.92 4.44 16.75
N HIS A 3 -3.44 5.62 17.10
CA HIS A 3 -2.04 5.84 17.51
C HIS A 3 -1.70 5.09 18.79
N ASP A 4 -2.48 5.31 19.85
CA ASP A 4 -2.24 4.69 21.17
C ASP A 4 -2.39 3.16 21.12
N GLU A 5 -3.38 2.66 20.37
CA GLU A 5 -3.56 1.22 20.14
C GLU A 5 -2.37 0.60 19.40
N THR A 6 -1.80 1.32 18.42
CA THR A 6 -0.62 0.87 17.67
C THR A 6 0.61 0.85 18.58
N LEU A 7 0.85 1.90 19.35
CA LEU A 7 1.95 1.97 20.32
C LEU A 7 1.88 0.82 21.33
N ALA A 8 0.73 0.66 21.97
CA ALA A 8 0.50 -0.42 22.94
C ALA A 8 0.71 -1.79 22.31
N TYR A 9 0.28 -2.00 21.06
CA TYR A 9 0.50 -3.27 20.37
C TYR A 9 2.00 -3.55 20.15
N PHE A 10 2.79 -2.58 19.68
CA PHE A 10 4.23 -2.76 19.48
C PHE A 10 4.98 -3.05 20.79
N GLU A 11 4.58 -2.41 21.89
CA GLU A 11 5.10 -2.71 23.24
C GLU A 11 4.81 -4.16 23.64
N THR A 12 3.60 -4.68 23.40
CA THR A 12 3.27 -6.09 23.69
C THR A 12 4.06 -7.10 22.86
N LYS A 13 4.68 -6.66 21.76
CA LYS A 13 5.52 -7.48 20.88
C LYS A 13 7.01 -7.27 21.10
N ASP A 14 7.39 -6.52 22.14
CA ASP A 14 8.79 -6.14 22.41
C ASP A 14 9.48 -5.58 21.15
N TYR A 15 8.74 -4.77 20.39
CA TYR A 15 9.20 -4.18 19.13
C TYR A 15 9.82 -5.20 18.17
N TYR A 16 9.33 -6.44 18.19
CA TYR A 16 9.83 -7.56 17.39
C TYR A 16 11.34 -7.80 17.55
N GLY A 17 11.91 -7.47 18.72
CA GLY A 17 13.34 -7.63 19.02
C GLY A 17 14.25 -6.55 18.46
N LEU A 18 13.72 -5.53 17.77
CA LEU A 18 14.50 -4.42 17.21
C LEU A 18 14.72 -3.27 18.20
N GLY A 19 14.02 -3.27 19.33
CA GLY A 19 14.07 -2.23 20.35
C GLY A 19 13.23 -0.99 20.00
N ALA A 20 12.79 -0.27 21.04
CA ALA A 20 11.89 0.88 20.90
C ALA A 20 12.48 2.03 20.06
N ASP A 21 13.79 2.25 20.15
CA ASP A 21 14.49 3.33 19.43
C ASP A 21 14.51 3.13 17.90
N SER A 22 14.25 1.91 17.43
CA SER A 22 14.16 1.57 16.00
C SER A 22 12.84 2.03 15.37
N PHE A 23 11.86 2.46 16.16
CA PHE A 23 10.53 2.83 15.67
C PHE A 23 10.20 4.30 15.99
N ASN A 24 9.70 5.00 14.98
CA ASN A 24 9.22 6.37 15.11
C ASN A 24 7.74 6.42 14.74
N PHE A 25 6.89 6.73 15.72
CA PHE A 25 5.46 6.83 15.52
C PHE A 25 5.05 8.31 15.43
N PHE A 26 4.25 8.64 14.42
CA PHE A 26 3.63 9.95 14.28
C PHE A 26 2.22 9.78 13.75
N SER A 27 1.34 10.74 14.06
CA SER A 27 -0.06 10.70 13.65
C SER A 27 -0.29 11.56 12.42
N GLN A 28 -1.15 11.08 11.51
CA GLN A 28 -1.67 11.92 10.44
C GLN A 28 -2.74 12.89 10.93
N GLY A 29 -3.00 13.91 10.12
CA GLY A 29 -4.04 14.89 10.37
C GLY A 29 -5.45 14.31 10.22
N VAL A 30 -6.43 15.15 10.51
CA VAL A 30 -7.84 14.86 10.27
C VAL A 30 -8.53 16.09 9.69
N LEU A 31 -9.54 15.86 8.87
CA LEU A 31 -10.37 16.91 8.29
C LEU A 31 -11.83 16.73 8.72
N PRO A 32 -12.59 17.84 8.87
CA PRO A 32 -14.00 17.77 9.15
C PRO A 32 -14.76 17.12 7.98
N CYS A 33 -15.72 16.27 8.31
CA CYS A 33 -16.69 15.76 7.35
C CYS A 33 -17.70 16.85 7.00
N LEU A 34 -18.05 16.95 5.73
CA LEU A 34 -18.99 17.96 5.24
C LEU A 34 -20.28 17.30 4.73
N SER A 35 -21.41 17.98 4.85
CA SER A 35 -22.69 17.55 4.27
C SER A 35 -22.59 17.48 2.75
N ALA A 36 -23.45 16.72 2.07
CA ALA A 36 -23.62 16.92 0.64
C ALA A 36 -24.19 18.34 0.41
N SER A 37 -23.75 19.07 -0.62
CA SER A 37 -24.40 20.34 -0.97
C SER A 37 -25.87 20.05 -1.32
N SER A 38 -26.77 20.74 -0.63
CA SER A 38 -28.22 20.62 -0.79
C SER A 38 -28.83 21.76 -1.59
N SER A 39 -28.01 22.70 -2.06
CA SER A 39 -28.44 23.90 -2.77
C SER A 39 -27.85 23.98 -4.17
N SER A 40 -28.38 24.89 -4.99
CA SER A 40 -27.80 25.24 -6.29
C SER A 40 -26.43 25.90 -6.17
N ASP A 41 -25.99 26.23 -4.95
CA ASP A 41 -24.66 26.78 -4.67
C ASP A 41 -23.66 25.62 -4.49
N PRO A 42 -22.65 25.49 -5.38
CA PRO A 42 -21.63 24.45 -5.28
C PRO A 42 -20.69 24.63 -4.08
N THR A 43 -20.86 25.66 -3.24
CA THR A 43 -20.02 25.94 -2.07
C THR A 43 -20.74 25.77 -0.72
N ASP A 44 -22.04 25.49 -0.72
CA ASP A 44 -22.86 25.35 0.50
C ASP A 44 -22.67 23.98 1.17
N TYR A 45 -21.49 23.80 1.75
CA TYR A 45 -21.10 22.63 2.53
C TYR A 45 -21.16 22.97 4.02
N LYS A 46 -21.85 22.15 4.82
CA LYS A 46 -21.92 22.30 6.28
C LYS A 46 -21.08 21.24 6.98
N VAL A 47 -20.43 21.62 8.08
CA VAL A 47 -19.72 20.65 8.92
C VAL A 47 -20.74 19.70 9.56
N ILE A 48 -20.47 18.40 9.50
CA ILE A 48 -21.28 17.37 10.14
C ILE A 48 -20.89 17.25 11.61
N LEU A 49 -21.88 17.26 12.50
CA LEU A 49 -21.67 16.96 13.92
C LEU A 49 -21.77 15.45 14.17
N SER A 50 -20.84 14.89 14.93
CA SER A 50 -20.86 13.49 15.39
C SER A 50 -21.65 13.33 16.70
N SER A 51 -21.76 14.40 17.49
CA SER A 51 -22.54 14.49 18.73
C SER A 51 -22.97 15.95 18.97
N PRO A 52 -23.79 16.27 20.01
CA PRO A 52 -24.20 17.65 20.30
C PRO A 52 -23.03 18.65 20.44
N CYS A 53 -21.86 18.17 20.84
CA CYS A 53 -20.69 19.00 21.15
C CYS A 53 -19.43 18.58 20.38
N SER A 54 -19.57 17.76 19.32
CA SER A 54 -18.40 17.25 18.58
C SER A 54 -18.63 17.21 17.09
N ILE A 55 -17.59 17.58 16.34
CA ILE A 55 -17.55 17.51 14.88
C ILE A 55 -17.22 16.06 14.47
N ALA A 56 -17.77 15.62 13.34
CA ALA A 56 -17.36 14.39 12.69
C ALA A 56 -16.04 14.64 11.93
N PHE A 57 -14.97 13.99 12.35
CA PHE A 57 -13.67 14.03 11.68
C PHE A 57 -13.38 12.73 10.94
N ALA A 58 -12.59 12.82 9.87
CA ALA A 58 -12.02 11.69 9.18
C ALA A 58 -10.52 11.93 8.91
N PRO A 59 -9.72 10.88 8.72
CA PRO A 59 -8.38 11.02 8.19
C PRO A 59 -8.35 11.85 6.90
N ASP A 60 -7.29 12.62 6.71
CA ASP A 60 -7.08 13.57 5.61
C ASP A 60 -6.51 12.93 4.32
N GLY A 61 -6.59 11.60 4.22
CA GLY A 61 -6.02 10.80 3.13
C GLY A 61 -4.54 10.48 3.34
N ASN A 62 -4.00 9.52 2.57
CA ASN A 62 -2.60 9.11 2.72
C ASN A 62 -1.60 10.19 2.27
N GLY A 63 -2.03 11.19 1.48
CA GLY A 63 -1.26 12.39 1.19
C GLY A 63 -1.03 13.29 2.41
N GLY A 64 -1.80 13.12 3.50
CA GLY A 64 -1.58 13.81 4.78
C GLY A 64 -0.24 13.49 5.41
N ILE A 65 0.46 12.45 4.95
CA ILE A 65 1.81 12.08 5.40
C ILE A 65 2.80 13.24 5.29
N TYR A 66 2.72 14.08 4.25
CA TYR A 66 3.71 15.14 4.05
C TYR A 66 3.62 16.23 5.12
N ASN A 67 2.41 16.71 5.40
CA ASN A 67 2.16 17.66 6.49
C ASN A 67 2.52 17.04 7.85
N SER A 68 2.30 15.74 8.00
CA SER A 68 2.60 15.00 9.23
C SER A 68 4.11 14.83 9.43
N LEU A 69 4.89 14.58 8.38
CA LEU A 69 6.35 14.53 8.41
C LEU A 69 6.97 15.87 8.84
N SER A 70 6.39 16.98 8.39
CA SER A 70 6.83 18.32 8.79
C SER A 70 6.46 18.64 10.23
N SER A 71 5.19 18.46 10.60
CA SER A 71 4.68 18.87 11.92
C SER A 71 5.19 17.99 13.07
N SER A 72 5.46 16.71 12.82
CA SER A 72 6.06 15.79 13.80
C SER A 72 7.56 15.97 14.00
N GLY A 73 8.24 16.71 13.13
CA GLY A 73 9.70 16.81 13.13
C GLY A 73 10.42 15.58 12.57
N MET A 74 9.70 14.59 12.03
CA MET A 74 10.32 13.38 11.45
C MET A 74 11.21 13.68 10.26
N LEU A 75 10.87 14.67 9.42
CA LEU A 75 11.75 15.09 8.34
C LEU A 75 13.10 15.60 8.87
N LYS A 76 13.07 16.40 9.93
CA LYS A 76 14.26 16.92 10.58
C LYS A 76 15.09 15.79 11.20
N LYS A 77 14.43 14.87 11.91
CA LYS A 77 15.09 13.69 12.50
C LYS A 77 15.81 12.85 11.44
N MET A 78 15.13 12.51 10.34
CA MET A 78 15.72 11.76 9.23
C MET A 78 16.97 12.46 8.67
N LYS A 79 16.94 13.79 8.56
CA LYS A 79 18.10 14.58 8.12
C LYS A 79 19.27 14.50 9.11
N GLU A 80 18.99 14.63 10.41
CA GLU A 80 19.99 14.56 11.48
C GLU A 80 20.64 13.16 11.57
N GLU A 81 19.88 12.12 11.25
CA GLU A 81 20.35 10.72 11.18
C GLU A 81 21.08 10.38 9.87
N GLY A 82 21.12 11.30 8.90
CA GLY A 82 21.80 11.08 7.62
C GLY A 82 21.02 10.18 6.64
N VAL A 83 19.71 10.07 6.79
CA VAL A 83 18.84 9.36 5.84
C VAL A 83 18.89 10.07 4.48
N VAL A 84 19.17 9.32 3.41
CA VAL A 84 19.23 9.86 2.04
C VAL A 84 17.94 9.63 1.24
N SER A 85 17.21 8.57 1.57
CA SER A 85 16.00 8.15 0.87
C SER A 85 15.03 7.45 1.80
N VAL A 86 13.74 7.56 1.48
CA VAL A 86 12.63 6.94 2.19
C VAL A 86 11.92 5.98 1.25
N HIS A 87 11.71 4.75 1.69
CA HIS A 87 10.81 3.80 1.06
C HIS A 87 9.47 3.83 1.82
N CYS A 88 8.42 4.28 1.15
CA CYS A 88 7.06 4.36 1.69
C CYS A 88 6.17 3.30 1.04
N PHE A 89 5.40 2.56 1.84
CA PHE A 89 4.52 1.51 1.33
C PHE A 89 3.23 1.38 2.14
N SER A 90 2.20 0.78 1.55
CA SER A 90 0.93 0.47 2.21
C SER A 90 1.04 -0.75 3.14
N VAL A 91 0.44 -0.66 4.32
CA VAL A 91 0.45 -1.72 5.35
C VAL A 91 -0.38 -2.94 4.98
N ASP A 92 -1.31 -2.82 4.03
CA ASP A 92 -2.27 -3.89 3.67
C ASP A 92 -1.67 -4.99 2.77
N ASN A 93 -0.46 -4.80 2.23
CA ASN A 93 0.17 -5.74 1.32
C ASN A 93 1.10 -6.71 2.06
N VAL A 94 0.70 -7.98 2.17
CA VAL A 94 1.50 -9.00 2.89
C VAL A 94 2.76 -9.45 2.14
N LEU A 95 2.83 -9.19 0.83
CA LEU A 95 4.00 -9.49 0.01
C LEU A 95 4.90 -8.28 -0.21
N VAL A 96 4.65 -7.17 0.50
CA VAL A 96 5.53 -6.03 0.42
C VAL A 96 6.95 -6.44 0.82
N LYS A 97 7.95 -5.87 0.14
CA LYS A 97 9.38 -6.05 0.43
C LYS A 97 9.90 -4.79 1.13
N PRO A 98 9.82 -4.66 2.48
CA PRO A 98 10.29 -3.46 3.17
C PRO A 98 11.76 -3.21 2.88
N ALA A 99 12.11 -1.96 2.60
CA ALA A 99 13.46 -1.55 2.22
C ALA A 99 14.09 -2.35 1.05
N ASP A 100 13.30 -2.69 0.01
CA ASP A 100 13.79 -3.44 -1.15
C ASP A 100 15.06 -2.81 -1.79
N PRO A 101 16.21 -3.50 -1.71
CA PRO A 101 17.47 -3.00 -2.26
C PRO A 101 17.47 -2.91 -3.78
N THR A 102 16.69 -3.75 -4.48
CA THR A 102 16.59 -3.71 -5.94
C THR A 102 15.91 -2.43 -6.39
N PHE A 103 14.77 -2.10 -5.78
CA PHE A 103 14.04 -0.87 -6.09
C PHE A 103 14.77 0.41 -5.68
N ILE A 104 15.32 0.43 -4.46
CA ILE A 104 16.11 1.57 -3.98
C ILE A 104 17.34 1.77 -4.87
N GLY A 105 18.08 0.69 -5.13
CA GLY A 105 19.26 0.70 -6.00
C GLY A 105 18.93 1.14 -7.43
N PHE A 106 17.82 0.66 -8.01
CA PHE A 106 17.33 1.11 -9.31
C PHE A 106 17.09 2.62 -9.34
N CYS A 107 16.31 3.16 -8.38
CA CYS A 107 16.00 4.59 -8.32
C CYS A 107 17.28 5.43 -8.18
N MET A 108 18.18 5.03 -7.28
CA MET A 108 19.45 5.73 -7.06
C MET A 108 20.37 5.67 -8.29
N SER A 109 20.46 4.51 -8.96
CA SER A 109 21.35 4.32 -10.12
C SER A 109 21.01 5.23 -11.30
N ILE A 110 19.73 5.59 -11.45
CA ILE A 110 19.29 6.53 -12.48
C ILE A 110 19.15 7.96 -11.95
N GLY A 111 19.46 8.23 -10.68
CA GLY A 111 19.33 9.55 -10.06
C GLY A 111 17.87 10.04 -10.02
N ALA A 112 16.92 9.13 -9.80
CA ALA A 112 15.52 9.48 -9.61
C ALA A 112 15.30 10.13 -8.23
N ASP A 113 14.46 11.17 -8.18
CA ASP A 113 14.10 11.83 -6.93
C ASP A 113 12.79 11.28 -6.33
N VAL A 114 11.96 10.65 -7.17
CA VAL A 114 10.77 9.87 -6.81
C VAL A 114 10.75 8.57 -7.61
N GLY A 115 10.33 7.47 -7.01
CA GLY A 115 10.11 6.20 -7.68
C GLY A 115 8.76 5.58 -7.32
N ASN A 116 8.19 4.82 -8.24
CA ASN A 116 6.96 4.06 -8.01
C ASN A 116 7.12 2.63 -8.51
N LYS A 117 6.79 1.65 -7.66
CA LYS A 117 6.57 0.28 -8.16
C LYS A 117 5.18 0.17 -8.76
N VAL A 118 5.12 -0.56 -9.86
CA VAL A 118 3.88 -0.88 -10.55
C VAL A 118 3.84 -2.36 -10.88
N LEU A 119 2.64 -2.85 -11.14
CA LEU A 119 2.43 -4.11 -11.84
C LEU A 119 1.48 -3.88 -13.00
N TRP A 120 1.47 -4.79 -13.96
CA TRP A 120 0.48 -4.69 -15.02
C TRP A 120 -0.90 -5.14 -14.52
N LYS A 121 -1.92 -4.33 -14.80
CA LYS A 121 -3.32 -4.65 -14.47
C LYS A 121 -3.72 -5.99 -15.08
N ALA A 122 -4.40 -6.82 -14.29
CA ALA A 122 -4.94 -8.10 -14.74
C ALA A 122 -6.15 -7.92 -15.66
N SER A 123 -6.93 -6.85 -15.46
CA SER A 123 -8.06 -6.49 -16.32
C SER A 123 -8.32 -4.98 -16.32
N PRO A 124 -9.03 -4.44 -17.34
CA PRO A 124 -9.49 -3.04 -17.36
C PRO A 124 -10.20 -2.60 -16.07
N GLU A 125 -10.97 -3.49 -15.46
CA GLU A 125 -11.86 -3.28 -14.32
C GLU A 125 -11.15 -3.35 -12.96
N GLU A 126 -9.88 -3.77 -12.93
CA GLU A 126 -9.11 -3.80 -11.69
C GLU A 126 -9.02 -2.40 -11.06
N LYS A 127 -9.43 -2.31 -9.79
CA LYS A 127 -9.54 -1.07 -9.01
C LYS A 127 -8.19 -0.63 -8.46
N ILE A 128 -7.29 -0.28 -9.37
CA ILE A 128 -5.95 0.22 -9.07
C ILE A 128 -5.72 1.48 -9.91
N GLY A 129 -5.21 2.54 -9.26
CA GLY A 129 -4.76 3.73 -9.97
C GLY A 129 -3.61 3.38 -10.92
N VAL A 130 -3.47 4.12 -12.02
CA VAL A 130 -2.49 3.83 -13.06
C VAL A 130 -1.50 4.97 -13.22
N MET A 131 -0.22 4.62 -13.44
CA MET A 131 0.77 5.60 -13.85
C MET A 131 0.40 6.18 -15.22
N ALA A 132 0.48 7.50 -15.32
CA ALA A 132 0.24 8.25 -16.53
C ALA A 132 1.15 9.47 -16.60
N THR A 133 0.96 10.27 -17.65
CA THR A 133 1.60 11.57 -17.81
C THR A 133 0.52 12.61 -18.07
N ASP A 134 0.58 13.72 -17.34
CA ASP A 134 -0.36 14.82 -17.53
C ASP A 134 -0.11 15.56 -18.86
N ASN A 135 -0.98 16.52 -19.18
CA ASN A 135 -0.87 17.33 -20.39
C ASN A 135 0.39 18.22 -20.46
N LYS A 136 1.16 18.34 -19.37
CA LYS A 136 2.42 19.08 -19.30
C LYS A 136 3.64 18.15 -19.35
N GLY A 137 3.45 16.85 -19.56
CA GLY A 137 4.55 15.89 -19.60
C GLY A 137 5.03 15.42 -18.23
N ARG A 138 4.28 15.69 -17.14
CA ARG A 138 4.68 15.35 -15.77
C ARG A 138 4.05 14.03 -15.35
N SER A 139 4.81 13.21 -14.64
CA SER A 139 4.31 11.93 -14.12
C SER A 139 3.19 12.13 -13.10
N CYS A 140 2.14 11.33 -13.20
CA CYS A 140 1.03 11.33 -12.25
C CYS A 140 0.44 9.91 -12.12
N VAL A 141 -0.44 9.74 -11.13
CA VAL A 141 -1.32 8.58 -11.05
C VAL A 141 -2.74 9.06 -11.32
N VAL A 142 -3.47 8.35 -12.16
CA VAL A 142 -4.90 8.55 -12.39
C VAL A 142 -5.64 7.46 -11.65
N GLU A 143 -6.50 7.84 -10.71
CA GLU A 143 -7.28 6.86 -9.95
C GLU A 143 -8.31 6.15 -10.82
N TYR A 144 -8.60 4.89 -10.48
CA TYR A 144 -9.53 4.07 -11.28
C TYR A 144 -10.95 4.66 -11.34
N SER A 145 -11.34 5.46 -10.34
CA SER A 145 -12.62 6.16 -10.28
C SER A 145 -12.71 7.31 -11.27
N ASP A 146 -11.57 7.86 -11.69
CA ASP A 146 -11.49 9.07 -12.51
C ASP A 146 -11.25 8.74 -13.99
N MET A 147 -11.01 7.46 -14.31
CA MET A 147 -10.86 6.98 -15.68
C MET A 147 -12.21 6.70 -16.35
N CYS A 148 -12.35 7.12 -17.61
CA CYS A 148 -13.48 6.74 -18.44
C CYS A 148 -13.34 5.30 -18.99
N ASP A 149 -14.45 4.67 -19.39
CA ASP A 149 -14.43 3.28 -19.87
C ASP A 149 -13.61 3.11 -21.16
N THR A 150 -13.55 4.16 -22.00
CA THR A 150 -12.70 4.18 -23.19
C THR A 150 -11.22 4.06 -22.81
N ASP A 151 -10.75 4.86 -21.85
CA ASP A 151 -9.35 4.83 -21.42
C ASP A 151 -9.00 3.53 -20.69
N LYS A 152 -9.91 3.02 -19.83
CA LYS A 152 -9.71 1.74 -19.14
C LYS A 152 -9.48 0.58 -20.11
N ASN A 153 -10.16 0.60 -21.25
CA ASN A 153 -10.11 -0.46 -22.26
C ASN A 153 -9.13 -0.17 -23.41
N LEU A 154 -8.43 0.96 -23.40
CA LEU A 154 -7.54 1.34 -24.48
C LEU A 154 -6.37 0.36 -24.55
N ARG A 155 -6.14 -0.20 -25.74
CA ARG A 155 -5.10 -1.20 -26.00
C ARG A 155 -4.07 -0.71 -27.02
N ASP A 156 -2.83 -1.11 -26.82
CA ASP A 156 -1.75 -0.87 -27.77
C ASP A 156 -1.76 -1.89 -28.93
N LYS A 157 -0.76 -1.82 -29.81
CA LYS A 157 -0.63 -2.72 -30.97
C LYS A 157 -0.36 -4.18 -30.59
N SER A 158 0.13 -4.43 -29.38
CA SER A 158 0.37 -5.78 -28.84
C SER A 158 -0.88 -6.38 -28.19
N GLY A 159 -1.94 -5.58 -28.00
CA GLY A 159 -3.16 -5.95 -27.28
C GLY A 159 -3.09 -5.71 -25.77
N GLY A 160 -1.95 -5.22 -25.25
CA GLY A 160 -1.79 -4.80 -23.87
C GLY A 160 -2.55 -3.50 -23.57
N LEU A 161 -2.93 -3.29 -22.31
CA LEU A 161 -3.58 -2.05 -21.87
C LEU A 161 -2.61 -0.88 -21.97
N VAL A 162 -2.97 0.22 -22.64
CA VAL A 162 -2.13 1.44 -22.67
C VAL A 162 -1.94 1.99 -21.26
N TYR A 163 -3.00 2.01 -20.48
CA TYR A 163 -2.98 2.39 -19.07
C TYR A 163 -2.99 1.14 -18.19
N GLY A 164 -1.93 0.33 -18.31
CA GLY A 164 -1.78 -0.93 -17.59
C GLY A 164 -0.91 -0.88 -16.34
N ALA A 165 -0.04 0.13 -16.20
CA ALA A 165 0.91 0.25 -15.09
C ALA A 165 0.20 0.64 -13.77
N GLY A 166 -0.32 -0.35 -13.05
CA GLY A 166 -1.06 -0.18 -11.81
C GLY A 166 -0.17 0.17 -10.61
N ASN A 167 -0.49 1.25 -9.92
CA ASN A 167 0.17 1.72 -8.70
C ASN A 167 -0.12 0.81 -7.51
N ILE A 168 0.91 0.17 -6.95
CA ILE A 168 0.77 -0.71 -5.77
C ILE A 168 1.04 -0.01 -4.44
N CYS A 169 1.05 1.33 -4.42
CA CYS A 169 1.34 2.15 -3.25
C CYS A 169 2.69 1.78 -2.60
N ASN A 170 3.73 1.68 -3.42
CA ASN A 170 5.10 1.41 -3.00
C ASN A 170 6.04 2.39 -3.72
N HIS A 171 6.61 3.29 -2.92
CA HIS A 171 7.21 4.53 -3.42
C HIS A 171 8.59 4.76 -2.82
N PHE A 172 9.46 5.32 -3.64
CA PHE A 172 10.77 5.81 -3.25
C PHE A 172 10.74 7.34 -3.28
N TYR A 173 11.32 7.97 -2.26
CA TYR A 173 11.53 9.42 -2.23
C TYR A 173 12.95 9.71 -1.78
N THR A 174 13.64 10.61 -2.45
CA THR A 174 14.86 11.21 -1.86
C THR A 174 14.46 12.15 -0.73
N LEU A 175 15.32 12.26 0.30
CA LEU A 175 15.07 13.23 1.37
C LEU A 175 15.08 14.66 0.81
N GLU A 176 15.95 14.95 -0.16
CA GLU A 176 16.01 16.24 -0.86
C GLU A 176 14.70 16.60 -1.55
N PHE A 177 14.05 15.64 -2.23
CA PHE A 177 12.72 15.85 -2.82
C PHE A 177 11.69 16.26 -1.76
N LEU A 178 11.65 15.55 -0.64
CA LEU A 178 10.69 15.83 0.45
C LEU A 178 10.96 17.21 1.07
N GLU A 179 12.21 17.59 1.28
CA GLU A 179 12.58 18.92 1.78
C GLU A 179 12.18 20.03 0.80
N ARG A 180 12.43 19.83 -0.50
CA ARG A 180 12.07 20.79 -1.55
C ARG A 180 10.56 20.96 -1.65
N LEU A 181 9.81 19.85 -1.59
CA LEU A 181 8.34 19.85 -1.61
C LEU A 181 7.78 20.63 -0.41
N LEU A 182 8.28 20.35 0.79
CA LEU A 182 7.79 20.96 2.03
C LEU A 182 8.26 22.41 2.23
N GLY A 183 9.41 22.79 1.66
CA GLY A 183 9.95 24.15 1.71
C GLY A 183 9.37 25.12 0.66
N ALA A 184 8.54 24.65 -0.27
CA ALA A 184 7.91 25.49 -1.28
C ALA A 184 6.92 26.49 -0.64
N LYS A 185 6.74 27.68 -1.26
CA LYS A 185 5.78 28.68 -0.78
C LYS A 185 4.36 28.09 -0.81
N GLY A 186 3.75 27.96 0.38
CA GLY A 186 2.43 27.34 0.54
C GLY A 186 2.48 25.85 0.90
N GLY A 187 3.66 25.26 1.07
CA GLY A 187 3.85 23.87 1.48
C GLY A 187 3.19 22.86 0.54
N VAL A 188 2.90 21.67 1.05
CA VAL A 188 2.19 20.61 0.31
C VAL A 188 0.76 21.03 -0.02
N ASP A 189 0.12 21.84 0.81
CA ASP A 189 -1.26 22.31 0.59
C ASP A 189 -1.41 23.12 -0.71
N SER A 190 -0.33 23.76 -1.18
CA SER A 190 -0.29 24.43 -2.49
C SER A 190 -0.06 23.47 -3.67
N ALA A 191 0.36 22.24 -3.37
CA ALA A 191 0.80 21.23 -4.32
C ALA A 191 -0.24 20.10 -4.54
N VAL A 192 -1.08 19.82 -3.55
CA VAL A 192 -2.07 18.73 -3.60
C VAL A 192 -3.50 19.24 -3.75
N THR A 193 -4.36 18.42 -4.35
CA THR A 193 -5.80 18.71 -4.51
C THR A 193 -6.58 17.79 -3.59
N TYR A 194 -7.63 18.30 -2.96
CA TYR A 194 -8.55 17.44 -2.20
C TYR A 194 -9.45 16.65 -3.14
N HIS A 195 -9.41 15.33 -3.00
CA HIS A 195 -10.30 14.37 -3.63
C HIS A 195 -11.57 14.21 -2.80
N ILE A 196 -12.72 14.20 -3.46
CA ILE A 196 -14.03 14.16 -2.79
C ILE A 196 -14.56 12.73 -2.76
N ALA A 197 -14.67 12.18 -1.56
CA ALA A 197 -15.27 10.86 -1.34
C ALA A 197 -16.67 10.98 -0.71
N LYS A 198 -17.72 10.63 -1.48
CA LYS A 198 -19.09 10.57 -0.96
C LYS A 198 -19.24 9.37 -0.01
N LYS A 199 -19.69 9.59 1.22
CA LYS A 199 -19.76 8.55 2.28
C LYS A 199 -21.05 8.64 3.08
N LYS A 200 -21.39 7.51 3.73
CA LYS A 200 -22.41 7.41 4.78
C LYS A 200 -21.74 7.80 6.10
N ILE A 201 -21.93 9.04 6.55
CA ILE A 201 -21.27 9.61 7.73
C ILE A 201 -22.30 9.67 8.86
N PRO A 202 -22.11 8.92 9.97
CA PRO A 202 -22.95 9.06 11.15
C PRO A 202 -22.98 10.51 11.64
N TYR A 203 -24.17 11.01 11.97
CA TYR A 203 -24.35 12.42 12.33
C TYR A 203 -25.36 12.59 13.46
N PHE A 204 -25.25 13.71 14.18
CA PHE A 204 -26.23 14.15 15.17
C PHE A 204 -27.32 14.98 14.49
N ASP A 205 -28.58 14.56 14.59
CA ASP A 205 -29.73 15.21 13.94
C ASP A 205 -30.36 16.35 14.77
N GLY A 206 -29.77 16.68 15.93
CA GLY A 206 -30.34 17.59 16.93
C GLY A 206 -30.93 16.87 18.15
N ASN A 207 -31.24 15.58 18.04
CA ASN A 207 -31.78 14.76 19.12
C ASN A 207 -30.96 13.49 19.39
N LYS A 208 -30.52 12.78 18.35
CA LYS A 208 -29.77 11.52 18.47
C LYS A 208 -28.72 11.36 17.37
N VAL A 209 -27.82 10.40 17.56
CA VAL A 209 -26.86 9.98 16.52
C VAL A 209 -27.55 9.02 15.55
N VAL A 210 -27.51 9.35 14.27
CA VAL A 210 -28.13 8.60 13.17
C VAL A 210 -27.06 7.98 12.29
N LYS A 211 -27.23 6.70 11.95
CA LYS A 211 -26.43 6.02 10.91
C LYS A 211 -27.22 6.05 9.59
N PRO A 212 -26.76 6.80 8.58
CA PRO A 212 -27.53 7.00 7.36
C PRO A 212 -27.49 5.77 6.43
N GLU A 213 -28.59 5.53 5.72
CA GLU A 213 -28.72 4.42 4.76
C GLU A 213 -28.15 4.75 3.38
N THR A 214 -28.11 6.02 3.02
CA THR A 214 -27.53 6.56 1.77
C THR A 214 -26.41 7.56 2.07
N PRO A 215 -25.48 7.82 1.14
CA PRO A 215 -24.45 8.83 1.34
C PRO A 215 -25.05 10.20 1.62
N ASN A 216 -24.69 10.80 2.77
CA ASN A 216 -25.22 12.08 3.26
C ASN A 216 -24.15 13.18 3.35
N GLY A 217 -22.88 12.85 3.07
CA GLY A 217 -21.78 13.78 3.17
C GLY A 217 -20.57 13.38 2.34
N ILE A 218 -19.56 14.24 2.40
CA ILE A 218 -18.27 14.07 1.74
C ILE A 218 -17.14 14.07 2.76
N LYS A 219 -16.10 13.31 2.43
CA LYS A 219 -14.78 13.40 3.03
C LYS A 219 -13.82 13.98 2.00
N LEU A 220 -12.89 14.79 2.49
CA LEU A 220 -11.78 15.33 1.70
C LEU A 220 -10.55 14.49 2.01
N GLU A 221 -9.91 13.97 0.96
CA GLU A 221 -8.71 13.14 1.07
C GLU A 221 -7.64 13.71 0.14
N THR A 222 -6.38 13.69 0.55
CA THR A 222 -5.22 13.91 -0.33
C THR A 222 -4.57 12.57 -0.63
N PHE A 223 -3.99 12.42 -1.82
CA PHE A 223 -3.31 11.19 -2.18
C PHE A 223 -1.80 11.33 -2.17
N ILE A 224 -1.12 10.30 -1.67
CA ILE A 224 0.34 10.27 -1.55
C ILE A 224 1.03 10.46 -2.92
N PHE A 225 0.44 9.97 -4.00
CA PHE A 225 1.01 10.13 -5.33
C PHE A 225 0.73 11.48 -6.01
N ASP A 226 -0.06 12.38 -5.40
CA ASP A 226 -0.37 13.69 -5.97
C ASP A 226 0.88 14.59 -6.07
N VAL A 227 1.98 14.20 -5.41
CA VAL A 227 3.26 14.91 -5.47
C VAL A 227 4.14 14.48 -6.64
N PHE A 228 3.78 13.42 -7.38
CA PHE A 228 4.58 12.92 -8.51
C PHE A 228 4.84 13.98 -9.59
N PRO A 229 3.92 14.91 -9.91
CA PRO A 229 4.19 15.98 -10.87
C PRO A 229 5.31 16.96 -10.45
N PHE A 230 5.77 16.92 -9.20
CA PHE A 230 6.86 17.75 -8.68
C PHE A 230 8.23 17.05 -8.71
N SER A 231 8.25 15.77 -9.09
CA SER A 231 9.48 15.01 -9.34
C SER A 231 10.23 15.61 -10.53
N ASN A 232 11.53 15.79 -10.38
CA ASN A 232 12.40 16.14 -11.50
C ASN A 232 12.70 14.92 -12.37
N LYS A 233 12.76 13.73 -11.76
CA LYS A 233 13.04 12.47 -12.44
C LYS A 233 12.32 11.32 -11.74
N MET A 234 11.24 10.87 -12.37
CA MET A 234 10.42 9.75 -11.91
C MET A 234 11.01 8.40 -12.36
N ALA A 235 11.19 7.48 -11.43
CA ALA A 235 11.44 6.07 -11.71
C ALA A 235 10.13 5.27 -11.69
N VAL A 236 9.97 4.34 -12.61
CA VAL A 236 8.86 3.36 -12.58
C VAL A 236 9.47 1.97 -12.71
N LEU A 237 9.22 1.11 -11.71
CA LEU A 237 9.70 -0.26 -11.70
C LEU A 237 8.52 -1.22 -11.78
N GLU A 238 8.43 -1.99 -12.86
CA GLU A 238 7.47 -3.07 -12.96
C GLU A 238 7.94 -4.28 -12.14
N VAL A 239 7.03 -4.86 -11.36
CA VAL A 239 7.28 -6.04 -10.52
C VAL A 239 6.27 -7.15 -10.79
N GLN A 240 6.63 -8.38 -10.43
CA GLN A 240 5.74 -9.54 -10.54
C GLN A 240 4.71 -9.54 -9.41
N ARG A 241 3.42 -9.62 -9.77
CA ARG A 241 2.32 -9.56 -8.80
C ARG A 241 2.45 -10.64 -7.74
N GLU A 242 2.72 -11.86 -8.17
CA GLU A 242 2.80 -13.01 -7.29
C GLU A 242 3.97 -12.95 -6.30
N GLU A 243 4.95 -12.08 -6.54
CA GLU A 243 6.11 -11.88 -5.65
C GLU A 243 5.98 -10.67 -4.73
N GLU A 244 5.16 -9.67 -5.10
CA GLU A 244 5.21 -8.37 -4.43
C GLU A 244 3.85 -7.75 -4.09
N PHE A 245 2.73 -8.34 -4.51
CA PHE A 245 1.42 -7.70 -4.31
C PHE A 245 0.30 -8.66 -3.96
N ALA A 246 -0.04 -8.70 -2.67
CA ALA A 246 -1.19 -9.39 -2.11
C ALA A 246 -1.86 -8.50 -1.04
N PRO A 247 -2.67 -7.49 -1.44
CA PRO A 247 -3.33 -6.60 -0.50
C PRO A 247 -4.48 -7.29 0.25
N ILE A 248 -4.74 -6.86 1.48
CA ILE A 248 -5.91 -7.28 2.27
C ILE A 248 -6.87 -6.10 2.39
N LYS A 249 -7.90 -6.08 1.54
CA LYS A 249 -8.91 -5.01 1.46
C LYS A 249 -10.32 -5.49 1.77
N ASN A 250 -10.58 -6.79 1.61
CA ASN A 250 -11.90 -7.39 1.77
C ASN A 250 -11.88 -8.43 2.90
N LYS A 251 -13.02 -8.65 3.53
CA LYS A 251 -13.20 -9.79 4.43
C LYS A 251 -13.40 -11.06 3.61
N ASP A 252 -13.05 -12.21 4.17
CA ASP A 252 -13.42 -13.49 3.58
C ASP A 252 -14.95 -13.65 3.51
N ASP A 253 -15.42 -14.50 2.59
CA ASP A 253 -16.82 -14.93 2.59
C ASP A 253 -17.11 -15.66 3.91
N PRO A 254 -18.06 -15.20 4.74
CA PRO A 254 -18.36 -15.82 6.02
C PRO A 254 -18.81 -17.29 5.90
N ASN A 255 -19.24 -17.74 4.71
CA ASN A 255 -19.65 -19.12 4.46
C ASN A 255 -18.55 -19.96 3.79
N GLY A 256 -17.41 -19.37 3.43
CA GLY A 256 -16.30 -20.06 2.74
C GLY A 256 -16.66 -20.66 1.37
N LYS A 257 -17.73 -20.17 0.72
CA LYS A 257 -18.21 -20.69 -0.57
C LYS A 257 -17.56 -19.98 -1.75
N VAL A 258 -17.16 -18.73 -1.57
CA VAL A 258 -16.58 -17.89 -2.62
C VAL A 258 -15.22 -17.39 -2.17
N VAL A 259 -14.21 -17.58 -3.01
CA VAL A 259 -12.90 -16.94 -2.82
C VAL A 259 -13.07 -15.46 -3.14
N VAL A 260 -12.83 -14.62 -2.14
CA VAL A 260 -12.94 -13.16 -2.26
C VAL A 260 -11.56 -12.59 -2.58
N ALA A 261 -11.44 -11.85 -3.68
CA ALA A 261 -10.18 -11.18 -4.03
C ALA A 261 -9.73 -10.22 -2.90
N ASP A 262 -8.42 -10.05 -2.74
CA ASP A 262 -7.81 -9.19 -1.71
C ASP A 262 -8.31 -9.50 -0.28
N SER A 263 -8.53 -10.77 0.04
CA SER A 263 -8.95 -11.24 1.37
C SER A 263 -7.79 -11.90 2.15
N PRO A 264 -7.92 -12.08 3.48
CA PRO A 264 -6.93 -12.80 4.26
C PRO A 264 -6.62 -14.21 3.73
N THR A 265 -7.63 -14.94 3.24
CA THR A 265 -7.43 -16.26 2.64
C THR A 265 -6.55 -16.18 1.39
N VAL A 266 -6.86 -15.28 0.46
CA VAL A 266 -6.07 -15.11 -0.78
C VAL A 266 -4.64 -14.67 -0.45
N ALA A 267 -4.48 -13.71 0.47
CA ALA A 267 -3.16 -13.24 0.89
C ALA A 267 -2.31 -14.38 1.48
N LYS A 268 -2.90 -15.23 2.32
CA LYS A 268 -2.24 -16.42 2.88
C LYS A 268 -1.86 -17.43 1.80
N GLU A 269 -2.73 -17.68 0.82
CA GLU A 269 -2.43 -18.55 -0.32
C GLU A 269 -1.28 -18.01 -1.17
N MET A 270 -1.19 -16.69 -1.33
CA MET A 270 -0.10 -16.06 -2.09
C MET A 270 1.25 -16.15 -1.37
N ILE A 271 1.30 -15.95 -0.04
CA ILE A 271 2.52 -16.23 0.77
C ILE A 271 2.95 -17.68 0.60
N CYS A 272 1.98 -18.61 0.66
CA CYS A 272 2.24 -20.03 0.50
C CYS A 272 2.81 -20.37 -0.88
N ALA A 273 2.19 -19.82 -1.93
CA ALA A 273 2.66 -19.99 -3.30
C ALA A 273 4.08 -19.43 -3.50
N LEU A 274 4.37 -18.26 -2.92
CA LEU A 274 5.70 -17.64 -2.98
C LEU A 274 6.76 -18.52 -2.31
N SER A 275 6.50 -18.98 -1.10
CA SER A 275 7.40 -19.87 -0.34
C SER A 275 7.69 -21.16 -1.11
N LYS A 276 6.65 -21.79 -1.69
CA LYS A 276 6.81 -22.97 -2.55
C LYS A 276 7.65 -22.67 -3.79
N ARG A 277 7.47 -21.51 -4.43
CA ARG A 277 8.27 -21.11 -5.61
C ARG A 277 9.75 -20.94 -5.25
N TRP A 278 10.06 -20.32 -4.11
CA TRP A 278 11.44 -20.18 -3.64
C TRP A 278 12.10 -21.54 -3.43
N ILE A 279 11.45 -22.45 -2.69
CA ILE A 279 11.96 -23.80 -2.44
C ILE A 279 12.13 -24.58 -3.75
N LEU A 280 11.14 -24.50 -4.65
CA LEU A 280 11.20 -25.18 -5.94
C LEU A 280 12.35 -24.65 -6.82
N SER A 281 12.55 -23.34 -6.87
CA SER A 281 13.64 -22.70 -7.61
C SER A 281 15.00 -23.20 -7.14
N GLN A 282 15.19 -23.27 -5.82
CA GLN A 282 16.44 -23.67 -5.20
C GLN A 282 16.68 -25.19 -5.31
N ALA A 283 15.63 -26.00 -5.20
CA ALA A 283 15.69 -27.43 -5.45
C ALA A 283 16.05 -27.75 -6.92
N LYS A 284 15.54 -26.99 -7.89
CA LYS A 284 15.89 -27.13 -9.32
C LYS A 284 17.38 -26.88 -9.55
N LYS A 285 17.95 -25.82 -8.97
CA LYS A 285 19.40 -25.52 -9.04
C LYS A 285 20.24 -26.68 -8.49
N LYS A 286 19.73 -27.40 -7.48
CA LYS A 286 20.36 -28.57 -6.85
C LYS A 286 19.97 -29.92 -7.47
N LYS A 287 19.23 -29.93 -8.59
CA LYS A 287 18.73 -31.15 -9.27
C LYS A 287 17.91 -32.09 -8.36
N LYS A 288 17.24 -31.55 -7.33
CA LYS A 288 16.34 -32.30 -6.44
C LYS A 288 14.90 -32.25 -6.96
N LYS A 289 14.20 -33.39 -6.93
CA LYS A 289 12.78 -33.49 -7.31
C LYS A 289 11.88 -33.26 -6.09
N VAL A 290 11.46 -32.01 -5.87
CA VAL A 290 10.60 -31.63 -4.72
C VAL A 290 9.18 -31.20 -5.11
N LYS A 291 8.89 -31.07 -6.41
CA LYS A 291 7.61 -30.52 -6.89
C LYS A 291 6.39 -31.26 -6.33
N ALA A 292 6.36 -32.59 -6.44
CA ALA A 292 5.24 -33.39 -5.93
C ALA A 292 5.07 -33.26 -4.40
N ALA A 293 6.16 -33.03 -3.66
CA ALA A 293 6.10 -32.78 -2.22
C ALA A 293 5.44 -31.44 -1.93
N LEU A 294 5.84 -30.38 -2.64
CA LEU A 294 5.26 -29.04 -2.49
C LEU A 294 3.79 -28.99 -2.93
N ASP A 295 3.43 -29.71 -3.98
CA ASP A 295 2.06 -29.79 -4.49
C ASP A 295 1.13 -30.49 -3.48
N ASN A 296 1.65 -31.41 -2.66
CA ASN A 296 0.89 -32.11 -1.61
C ASN A 296 0.71 -31.28 -0.32
N LEU A 297 1.46 -30.19 -0.15
CA LEU A 297 1.29 -29.31 1.02
C LEU A 297 0.08 -28.40 0.81
N ASN A 298 -0.82 -28.35 1.79
CA ASN A 298 -1.85 -27.32 1.89
C ASN A 298 -1.24 -25.97 2.28
N TYR A 299 -0.17 -25.98 3.10
CA TYR A 299 0.50 -24.76 3.54
C TYR A 299 2.03 -24.89 3.58
N CYS A 300 2.73 -23.84 3.17
CA CYS A 300 4.18 -23.75 3.21
C CYS A 300 4.57 -22.30 3.45
N GLU A 301 5.38 -22.02 4.45
CA GLU A 301 5.83 -20.65 4.74
C GLU A 301 7.33 -20.64 5.03
N VAL A 302 8.05 -19.70 4.43
CA VAL A 302 9.43 -19.38 4.77
C VAL A 302 9.47 -18.00 5.42
N ALA A 303 9.91 -17.93 6.67
CA ALA A 303 9.97 -16.69 7.41
C ALA A 303 11.01 -15.72 6.82
N PRO A 304 10.77 -14.40 6.91
CA PRO A 304 11.74 -13.37 6.49
C PRO A 304 13.10 -13.44 7.19
N THR A 305 13.18 -14.06 8.38
CA THR A 305 14.43 -14.32 9.10
C THR A 305 15.33 -15.33 8.40
N ILE A 306 14.76 -16.18 7.54
CA ILE A 306 15.48 -17.18 6.75
C ILE A 306 15.80 -16.66 5.36
N SER A 307 14.84 -15.96 4.74
CA SER A 307 14.94 -15.54 3.35
C SER A 307 14.09 -14.30 3.09
N TYR A 308 14.69 -13.25 2.51
CA TYR A 308 14.01 -12.03 2.14
C TYR A 308 13.31 -12.15 0.77
N GLU A 309 13.98 -12.76 -0.20
CA GLU A 309 13.54 -12.85 -1.61
C GLU A 309 13.82 -14.24 -2.23
N GLY A 310 13.94 -15.28 -1.40
CA GLY A 310 14.20 -16.65 -1.83
C GLY A 310 15.68 -17.02 -1.93
N GLU A 311 16.60 -16.14 -1.53
CA GLU A 311 18.00 -16.45 -1.24
C GLU A 311 18.13 -17.27 0.07
N GLY A 312 19.30 -17.84 0.34
CA GLY A 312 19.55 -18.54 1.61
C GLY A 312 18.82 -19.89 1.80
N ILE A 313 17.87 -20.28 0.94
CA ILE A 313 17.17 -21.58 1.06
C ILE A 313 18.17 -22.74 0.92
N THR A 314 18.37 -23.45 2.03
CA THR A 314 19.42 -24.45 2.15
C THR A 314 18.98 -25.83 1.62
N SER A 315 19.89 -26.82 1.70
CA SER A 315 19.56 -28.19 1.28
C SER A 315 18.69 -28.90 2.31
N GLU A 316 18.84 -28.52 3.57
CA GLU A 316 18.12 -29.01 4.75
C GLU A 316 16.64 -28.62 4.65
N ILE A 317 16.32 -27.38 4.26
CA ILE A 317 14.93 -26.95 4.02
C ILE A 317 14.27 -27.82 2.94
N VAL A 318 14.97 -28.07 1.83
CA VAL A 318 14.46 -28.91 0.74
C VAL A 318 14.26 -30.36 1.20
N GLU A 319 15.16 -30.88 2.03
CA GLU A 319 15.06 -32.24 2.59
C GLU A 319 13.94 -32.38 3.60
N GLU A 320 13.71 -31.34 4.40
CA GLU A 320 12.62 -31.28 5.37
C GLU A 320 11.27 -31.32 4.65
N VAL A 321 11.08 -30.58 3.54
CA VAL A 321 9.86 -30.70 2.71
C VAL A 321 9.64 -32.15 2.24
N LEU A 322 10.69 -32.81 1.76
CA LEU A 322 10.58 -34.21 1.31
C LEU A 322 10.27 -35.16 2.48
N LYS A 323 10.78 -34.87 3.68
CA LYS A 323 10.50 -35.63 4.89
C LYS A 323 9.05 -35.48 5.32
N ARG A 324 8.55 -34.25 5.40
CA ARG A 324 7.15 -33.93 5.73
C ARG A 324 6.17 -34.65 4.79
N GLN A 325 6.48 -34.70 3.50
CA GLN A 325 5.70 -35.48 2.53
C GLN A 325 5.67 -36.98 2.88
N ARG A 326 6.81 -37.58 3.23
CA ARG A 326 6.87 -39.02 3.62
C ARG A 326 6.09 -39.29 4.91
N ASP A 327 6.08 -38.32 5.81
CA ASP A 327 5.39 -38.40 7.10
C ASP A 327 3.88 -38.10 6.97
N GLY A 328 3.40 -37.77 5.76
CA GLY A 328 1.99 -37.49 5.48
C GLY A 328 1.53 -36.11 5.96
N GLU A 329 2.46 -35.22 6.28
CA GLU A 329 2.15 -33.86 6.71
C GLU A 329 1.74 -32.98 5.54
N VAL A 330 0.76 -32.10 5.80
CA VAL A 330 0.17 -31.22 4.79
C VAL A 330 0.50 -29.74 5.02
N SER A 331 1.32 -29.41 6.01
CA SER A 331 1.71 -28.04 6.32
C SER A 331 3.16 -27.99 6.81
N VAL A 332 3.89 -26.94 6.44
CA VAL A 332 5.25 -26.68 6.96
C VAL A 332 5.49 -25.19 7.09
N VAL A 333 6.14 -24.77 8.18
CA VAL A 333 6.57 -23.39 8.42
C VAL A 333 8.04 -23.43 8.82
N PHE A 334 8.86 -22.62 8.16
CA PHE A 334 10.28 -22.46 8.45
C PHE A 334 10.48 -21.09 9.12
N GLU A 335 10.88 -21.08 10.39
CA GLU A 335 11.09 -19.87 11.23
C GLU A 335 12.52 -19.82 11.79
#